data_AF-A0A3C0AJI1-F1
#
_entry.id   AF-A0A3C0AJI1-F1
#
_cell.length_a   1.000
_cell.length_b   1.000
_cell.length_c   1.000
_cell.angle_alpha   90.00
_cell.angle_beta   90.00
_cell.angle_gamma   90.00
#
_symmetry.space_group_name_H-M   'P 1'
#
loop_
_entity.id
_entity.type
_entity.pdbx_description
1 polymer ?
#
loop_
_entity_poly.entity_id
_entity_poly.type
_entity_poly.pdbx_seq_one_letter_code
_entity_poly.pdbx_strand_id
1 'polypeptide(L)'
;EMQEKQTLLEQNEDLHSKATAFPDIARQAREETARLHAGDADNLELWKQFLPQCLDAIQTVYDRLDIHFDMSLGESYYNPMLADVVADL
;
A
#
# COMPACT_ATOMS: atom_id res chain seq x y z
N GLU A 1 -18.74 9.76 14.05
CA GLU A 1 -17.79 9.87 12.92
C GLU A 1 -17.15 8.54 12.52
N MET A 2 -16.26 7.90 13.30
CA MET A 2 -15.60 6.65 12.86
C MET A 2 -16.55 5.44 12.75
N GLN A 3 -17.39 5.22 13.77
CA GLN A 3 -18.38 4.13 13.76
C GLN A 3 -19.40 4.26 12.63
N GLU A 4 -19.81 5.49 12.33
CA GLU A 4 -20.73 5.81 11.24
C GLU A 4 -20.13 5.51 9.86
N LYS A 5 -18.85 5.83 9.65
CA LYS A 5 -18.12 5.45 8.42
C LYS A 5 -17.96 3.93 8.28
N GLN A 6 -17.73 3.21 9.38
CA GLN A 6 -17.69 1.75 9.38
C GLN A 6 -19.04 1.15 8.98
N THR A 7 -20.13 1.64 9.57
CA THR A 7 -21.49 1.20 9.22
C THR A 7 -21.82 1.48 7.75
N LEU A 8 -21.45 2.64 7.21
CA LEU A 8 -21.64 2.97 5.79
C LEU A 8 -20.84 2.05 4.86
N LEU A 9 -19.64 1.65 5.27
CA LEU A 9 -18.80 0.74 4.50
C LEU A 9 -19.38 -0.68 4.49
N GLU A 10 -19.84 -1.16 5.65
CA GLU A 10 -20.47 -2.47 5.82
C GLU A 10 -21.79 -2.59 5.05
N GLN A 11 -22.52 -1.49 4.93
CA GLN A 11 -23.80 -1.41 4.19
C GLN A 11 -23.63 -1.13 2.70
N ASN A 12 -22.39 -1.00 2.21
CA ASN A 12 -22.15 -0.74 0.80
C ASN A 12 -22.44 -2.00 -0.03
N GLU A 13 -23.54 -1.99 -0.77
CA GLU A 13 -24.04 -3.12 -1.56
C GLU A 13 -23.05 -3.57 -2.65
N ASP A 14 -22.34 -2.63 -3.28
CA ASP A 14 -21.32 -2.94 -4.29
C ASP A 14 -20.13 -3.68 -3.66
N LEU A 15 -19.58 -3.18 -2.56
CA LEU A 15 -18.48 -3.83 -1.84
C LEU A 15 -18.90 -5.18 -1.28
N HIS A 16 -20.13 -5.29 -0.75
CA HIS A 16 -20.67 -6.56 -0.24
C HIS A 16 -20.83 -7.60 -1.35
N SER A 17 -21.36 -7.19 -2.51
CA SER A 17 -21.51 -8.08 -3.66
C SER A 17 -20.16 -8.57 -4.18
N LYS A 18 -19.15 -7.70 -4.24
CA LYS A 18 -17.77 -8.05 -4.63
C LYS A 18 -17.11 -8.98 -3.60
N ALA A 19 -17.26 -8.70 -2.31
CA ALA A 19 -16.74 -9.57 -1.25
C ALA A 19 -17.38 -10.97 -1.29
N THR A 20 -18.68 -11.04 -1.60
CA THR A 20 -19.40 -12.31 -1.78
C THR A 20 -18.94 -13.06 -3.04
N ALA A 21 -18.74 -12.34 -4.15
CA ALA A 21 -18.26 -12.92 -5.41
C ALA A 21 -16.80 -13.42 -5.33
N PHE A 22 -15.99 -12.80 -4.47
CA PHE A 22 -14.56 -13.13 -4.29
C PHE A 22 -14.26 -13.45 -2.82
N PRO A 23 -14.71 -14.61 -2.29
CA PRO A 23 -14.56 -14.96 -0.87
C PRO A 23 -13.07 -15.05 -0.43
N ASP A 24 -12.17 -15.30 -1.38
CA ASP A 24 -10.73 -15.41 -1.15
C ASP A 24 -9.94 -14.11 -1.33
N ILE A 25 -10.60 -13.00 -1.67
CA ILE A 25 -9.91 -11.75 -2.07
C ILE A 25 -8.90 -11.27 -1.02
N ALA A 26 -9.22 -11.41 0.27
CA ALA A 26 -8.33 -11.02 1.35
C ALA A 26 -7.08 -11.92 1.46
N ARG A 27 -7.23 -13.22 1.19
CA ARG A 27 -6.09 -14.16 1.15
C ARG A 27 -5.22 -13.86 -0.06
N GLN A 28 -5.82 -13.69 -1.24
CA GLN A 28 -5.11 -13.38 -2.47
C GLN A 28 -4.35 -12.06 -2.36
N ALA A 29 -4.94 -11.02 -1.78
CA ALA A 29 -4.27 -9.75 -1.55
C ALA A 29 -3.01 -9.90 -0.67
N ARG A 30 -3.08 -10.67 0.42
CA ARG A 30 -1.90 -10.96 1.26
C ARG A 30 -0.82 -11.74 0.51
N GLU A 31 -1.22 -12.65 -0.36
CA GLU A 31 -0.29 -13.41 -1.20
C GLU A 31 0.40 -12.53 -2.25
N GLU A 32 -0.31 -11.58 -2.85
CA GLU A 32 0.30 -10.56 -3.73
C GLU A 32 1.29 -9.69 -2.96
N THR A 33 0.93 -9.23 -1.75
CA THR A 33 1.87 -8.49 -0.89
C THR A 33 3.13 -9.31 -0.61
N ALA A 34 2.99 -10.60 -0.28
CA ALA A 34 4.14 -11.48 -0.06
C ALA A 34 4.99 -11.65 -1.34
N ARG A 35 4.36 -11.79 -2.50
CA ARG A 35 5.06 -11.85 -3.81
C ARG A 35 5.84 -10.57 -4.10
N LEU A 36 5.24 -9.40 -3.88
CA LEU A 36 5.91 -8.11 -4.01
C LEU A 36 7.18 -8.05 -3.15
N HIS A 37 7.08 -8.45 -1.87
CA HIS A 37 8.24 -8.49 -0.97
C HIS A 37 9.30 -9.52 -1.37
N ALA A 38 8.89 -10.62 -2.01
CA ALA A 38 9.80 -11.62 -2.55
C ALA A 38 10.48 -11.19 -3.87
N GLY A 39 10.16 -10.00 -4.40
CA GLY A 39 10.75 -9.47 -5.62
C GLY A 39 10.11 -9.96 -6.91
N ASP A 40 8.84 -10.39 -6.86
CA ASP A 40 8.08 -10.77 -8.05
C ASP A 40 8.02 -9.63 -9.09
N ALA A 41 8.36 -9.95 -10.34
CA ALA A 41 8.57 -8.94 -11.37
C ALA A 41 7.29 -8.18 -11.75
N ASP A 42 6.16 -8.89 -11.85
CA ASP A 42 4.88 -8.29 -12.25
C ASP A 42 4.34 -7.38 -11.14
N ASN A 43 4.41 -7.84 -9.88
CA ASN A 43 4.03 -7.02 -8.73
C ASN A 43 4.92 -5.78 -8.59
N LEU A 44 6.22 -5.91 -8.79
CA LEU A 44 7.14 -4.76 -8.76
C LEU A 44 6.84 -3.75 -9.87
N GLU A 45 6.48 -4.21 -11.05
CA GLU A 45 6.12 -3.33 -12.17
C GLU A 45 4.83 -2.55 -11.88
N LEU A 46 3.80 -3.22 -11.36
CA LEU A 46 2.57 -2.56 -10.91
C LEU A 46 2.86 -1.54 -9.80
N TRP A 47 3.71 -1.90 -8.84
CA TRP A 47 4.10 -1.01 -7.76
C TRP A 47 4.82 0.25 -8.28
N LYS A 48 5.73 0.10 -9.25
CA LYS A 48 6.44 1.24 -9.88
C LYS A 48 5.51 2.15 -10.68
N GLN A 49 4.41 1.64 -11.22
CA GLN A 49 3.40 2.45 -11.89
C GLN A 49 2.53 3.22 -10.90
N PHE A 50 2.23 2.62 -9.74
CA PHE A 50 1.37 3.22 -8.72
C PHE A 50 2.08 4.31 -7.91
N LEU A 51 3.33 4.07 -7.52
CA LEU A 51 4.06 4.91 -6.57
C LEU A 51 4.16 6.40 -6.97
N PRO A 52 4.50 6.76 -8.23
CA PRO A 52 4.63 8.17 -8.62
C PRO A 52 3.34 8.97 -8.41
N GLN A 53 2.19 8.39 -8.77
CA GLN A 53 0.90 9.07 -8.63
C GLN A 53 0.52 9.31 -7.16
N CYS A 54 0.86 8.38 -6.28
CA CYS A 54 0.66 8.56 -4.84
C CYS A 54 1.57 9.66 -4.27
N LEU A 55 2.84 9.68 -4.70
CA LEU A 55 3.79 10.72 -4.26
C LEU A 55 3.34 12.10 -4.74
N ASP A 56 2.92 12.23 -5.99
CA ASP A 56 2.40 13.50 -6.54
C ASP A 56 1.19 13.99 -5.76
N ALA A 57 0.25 13.10 -5.44
CA ALA A 57 -0.94 13.45 -4.66
C ALA A 57 -0.58 13.99 -3.26
N ILE A 58 0.38 13.35 -2.59
CA ILE A 58 0.86 13.81 -1.27
C ILE A 58 1.63 15.12 -1.39
N GLN A 59 2.47 15.26 -2.43
CA GLN A 59 3.25 16.46 -2.68
C GLN A 59 2.36 17.70 -2.83
N THR A 60 1.16 17.57 -3.43
CA THR A 60 0.22 18.69 -3.50
C THR A 60 -0.16 19.28 -2.14
N VAL A 61 -0.15 18.46 -1.07
CA VAL A 61 -0.42 18.92 0.29
C VAL A 61 0.80 19.62 0.87
N TYR A 62 2.01 19.09 0.63
CA TYR A 62 3.25 19.71 1.09
C TYR A 62 3.50 21.07 0.43
N ASP A 63 3.25 21.18 -0.88
CA ASP A 63 3.39 22.44 -1.62
C ASP A 63 2.47 23.54 -1.06
N ARG A 64 1.23 23.18 -0.70
CA ARG A 64 0.27 24.12 -0.11
C ARG A 64 0.70 24.63 1.27
N LEU A 65 1.53 23.87 1.97
CA LEU A 65 2.04 24.19 3.30
C LEU A 65 3.46 24.77 3.26
N ASP A 66 4.03 24.96 2.06
CA ASP A 66 5.43 25.38 1.85
C ASP A 66 6.44 24.48 2.59
N ILE A 67 6.20 23.17 2.55
CA ILE A 67 7.06 22.15 3.19
C ILE A 67 7.99 21.57 2.14
N HIS A 68 9.30 21.61 2.42
CA HIS A 68 10.36 21.09 1.54
C HIS A 68 11.20 20.05 2.28
N PHE A 69 11.62 19.00 1.56
CA PHE A 69 12.48 17.96 2.07
C PHE A 69 13.73 17.83 1.20
N ASP A 70 14.91 17.74 1.84
CA ASP A 70 16.16 17.45 1.13
C ASP A 70 16.23 15.99 0.66
N MET A 71 15.52 15.10 1.36
CA MET A 71 15.51 13.66 1.09
C MET A 71 14.18 13.02 1.51
N SER A 72 13.72 12.05 0.72
CA SER A 72 12.54 11.25 1.02
C SER A 72 12.87 9.77 0.82
N LEU A 73 12.97 9.02 1.93
CA LEU A 73 13.23 7.58 1.93
C LEU A 73 11.99 6.86 2.48
N GLY A 74 11.29 6.12 1.62
CA GLY A 74 10.22 5.22 2.05
C GLY A 74 10.79 3.96 2.72
N GLU A 75 9.93 3.21 3.41
CA GLU A 75 10.31 1.95 4.06
C GLU A 75 10.96 0.95 3.09
N SER A 76 10.50 0.94 1.83
CA SER A 76 11.04 0.07 0.79
C SER A 76 12.52 0.28 0.48
N TYR A 77 13.09 1.46 0.79
CA TYR A 77 14.52 1.74 0.65
C TYR A 77 15.36 0.79 1.51
N TYR A 78 14.86 0.41 2.67
CA TYR A 78 15.57 -0.42 3.64
C TYR A 78 15.37 -1.92 3.42
N ASN A 79 14.49 -2.34 2.48
CA ASN A 79 14.21 -3.75 2.21
C ASN A 79 15.48 -4.62 2.04
N PRO A 80 16.52 -4.20 1.30
CA PRO A 80 17.73 -5.02 1.14
C PRO A 80 18.52 -5.22 2.44
N MET A 81 18.36 -4.33 3.43
CA MET A 81 19.09 -4.35 4.70
C MET A 81 18.41 -5.23 5.76
N LEU A 82 17.13 -5.57 5.57
CA LEU A 82 16.35 -6.30 6.58
C LEU A 82 16.89 -7.70 6.85
N ALA A 83 17.41 -8.39 5.84
CA ALA A 83 17.93 -9.75 5.97
C ALA A 83 19.10 -9.81 6.97
N ASP A 84 20.01 -8.83 6.91
CA ASP A 84 21.18 -8.76 7.77
C ASP A 84 20.78 -8.50 9.23
N VAL A 85 19.80 -7.63 9.46
CA VAL A 85 19.27 -7.34 10.81
C VAL A 85 18.65 -8.58 11.44
N VAL A 86 17.91 -9.39 10.67
CA VAL A 86 17.32 -10.63 11.17
C VAL A 86 18.39 -11.68 11.48
N ALA A 87 19.46 -11.74 10.70
CA ALA A 87 20.56 -12.68 10.93
C ALA A 87 21.41 -12.35 12.16
N ASP A 88 21.40 -11.08 12.60
CA ASP A 88 22.14 -10.59 13.78
C ASP A 88 21.42 -10.83 15.12
N LEU A 89 20.11 -11.11 15.10
CA LEU A 89 19.26 -11.36 16.28
C LEU A 89 19.29 -12.82 16.75
#